data_AF-F3NJM9-F1
#
_entry.id   AF-F3NJM9-F1
#
_cell.length_a   1.000
_cell.length_b   1.000
_cell.length_c   1.000
_cell.angle_alpha   90.00
_cell.angle_beta   90.00
_cell.angle_gamma   90.00
#
_symmetry.space_group_name_H-M   'P 1'
#
loop_
_entity.id
_entity.type
_entity.pdbx_description
1 polymer ?
#
loop_
_entity_poly.entity_id
_entity_poly.type
_entity_poly.pdbx_seq_one_letter_code
_entity_poly.pdbx_strand_id
1 'polypeptide(L)'
;MLLVALAAGVLALVTSLVSAPTAHSAENTLGAAAAQSGRYFGTAIASGKLGDSTYTGIASREFNMVTAENEMKIDATEPQRGQFNFSNADRIYNWAVQNGKKVRGHTLAWYSQQPGWMQSLSGSSLRQAMIDHINGVMAHYKGKIAQWDVVNEAFADGNSGGRRDSNLQRTGNDWIEVAFRTARAADSSAKLCYNDYNIENWNWAKTQGVYNMVRDFKSRGVPIDCVGFQSHFNSGSPYDSNFRTTLQNFAALGVDVAITELDIQGASASTYANVVNDCLAVSRCLGITVWGVRDSDSWRSDQSPLLFDNNGNKKSAYSSVLNALNNGAGDGGDPGDPGDPGDGGQSGQLKGAASGRCVDVPNSSTSDGTAVQLYDCNSASNQKWEQTSAGELRVYGNKCLDAAGTGNGAKIQIYSCWGGDNQKWRLNSDGSVVGVQSGLCLDAVGAGTGNGTQLQLYSCTGGGNQRWSLSA
;
A
#
# COMPACT_ATOMS: atom_id res chain seq x y z
N MET A 1 14.55 10.61 -82.30
CA MET A 1 15.50 10.99 -81.24
C MET A 1 14.72 11.35 -80.00
N LEU A 2 15.04 10.66 -78.90
CA LEU A 2 14.47 10.76 -77.56
C LEU A 2 14.78 12.13 -76.93
N LEU A 3 13.84 12.69 -76.15
CA LEU A 3 14.17 13.55 -75.01
C LEU A 3 13.07 13.44 -73.95
N VAL A 4 13.45 12.76 -72.86
CA VAL A 4 12.72 12.59 -71.60
C VAL A 4 13.04 13.80 -70.72
N ALA A 5 12.04 14.44 -70.11
CA ALA A 5 12.25 15.45 -69.06
C ALA A 5 11.61 14.95 -67.75
N LEU A 6 12.46 14.75 -66.74
CA LEU A 6 12.12 14.37 -65.37
C LEU A 6 11.33 15.50 -64.66
N ALA A 7 10.25 15.12 -63.97
CA ALA A 7 9.65 15.93 -62.91
C ALA A 7 10.21 15.48 -61.54
N ALA A 8 10.87 16.40 -60.83
CA ALA A 8 11.37 16.17 -59.48
C ALA A 8 10.25 16.45 -58.44
N GLY A 9 9.86 15.44 -57.68
CA GLY A 9 8.96 15.56 -56.53
C GLY A 9 9.72 16.01 -55.28
N VAL A 10 9.24 17.07 -54.64
CA VAL A 10 9.74 17.54 -53.34
C VAL A 10 9.02 16.76 -52.24
N LEU A 11 9.76 15.95 -51.49
CA LEU A 11 9.27 15.24 -50.30
C LEU A 11 9.44 16.16 -49.08
N ALA A 12 8.34 16.65 -48.51
CA ALA A 12 8.35 17.39 -47.25
C ALA A 12 8.44 16.40 -46.08
N LEU A 13 9.59 16.35 -45.39
CA LEU A 13 9.74 15.65 -44.12
C LEU A 13 9.05 16.45 -43.00
N VAL A 14 7.96 15.91 -42.47
CA VAL A 14 7.37 16.37 -41.21
C VAL A 14 8.13 15.69 -40.07
N THR A 15 9.07 16.39 -39.46
CA THR A 15 9.70 15.95 -38.21
C THR A 15 8.75 16.21 -37.05
N SER A 16 8.05 15.17 -36.60
CA SER A 16 7.34 15.17 -35.33
C SER A 16 8.36 15.31 -34.19
N LEU A 17 8.44 16.50 -33.60
CA LEU A 17 9.11 16.75 -32.34
C LEU A 17 8.40 15.94 -31.24
N VAL A 18 8.93 14.78 -30.90
CA VAL A 18 8.54 14.05 -29.70
C VAL A 18 9.12 14.84 -28.52
N SER A 19 8.28 15.61 -27.83
CA SER A 19 8.65 16.20 -26.55
C SER A 19 9.05 15.06 -25.62
N ALA A 20 10.31 15.06 -25.16
CA ALA A 20 10.74 14.17 -24.10
C ALA A 20 9.78 14.39 -22.91
N PRO A 21 9.29 13.32 -22.25
CA PRO A 21 8.47 13.49 -21.06
C PRO A 21 9.25 14.33 -20.05
N THR A 22 8.63 15.37 -19.52
CA THR A 22 9.19 16.14 -18.41
C THR A 22 9.47 15.18 -17.27
N ALA A 23 10.74 15.05 -16.87
CA ALA A 23 11.12 14.33 -15.67
C ALA A 23 10.32 14.91 -14.50
N HIS A 24 9.31 14.19 -14.04
CA HIS A 24 8.58 14.57 -12.83
C HIS A 24 9.55 14.45 -11.66
N SER A 25 9.58 15.47 -10.80
CA SER A 25 10.31 15.38 -9.54
C SER A 25 9.66 14.31 -8.68
N ALA A 26 10.46 13.48 -8.00
CA ALA A 26 9.93 12.47 -7.09
C ALA A 26 9.04 13.11 -6.01
N GLU A 27 7.86 12.57 -5.82
CA GLU A 27 6.90 13.06 -4.83
C GLU A 27 7.24 12.55 -3.43
N ASN A 28 6.84 13.32 -2.42
CA ASN A 28 7.22 13.08 -1.02
C ASN A 28 6.11 12.45 -0.15
N THR A 29 4.90 12.30 -0.70
CA THR A 29 3.73 11.69 -0.03
C THR A 29 3.12 10.56 -0.88
N LEU A 30 2.50 9.59 -0.21
CA LEU A 30 2.01 8.38 -0.89
C LEU A 30 0.93 8.68 -1.93
N GLY A 31 -0.05 9.52 -1.58
CA GLY A 31 -1.15 9.90 -2.47
C GLY A 31 -0.66 10.68 -3.70
N ALA A 32 0.30 11.60 -3.54
CA ALA A 32 0.87 12.34 -4.65
C ALA A 32 1.70 11.44 -5.57
N ALA A 33 2.53 10.56 -4.99
CA ALA A 33 3.31 9.59 -5.76
C ALA A 33 2.42 8.62 -6.57
N ALA A 34 1.36 8.09 -5.96
CA ALA A 34 0.40 7.23 -6.69
C ALA A 34 -0.31 7.97 -7.83
N ALA A 35 -0.63 9.26 -7.64
CA ALA A 35 -1.31 10.08 -8.63
C ALA A 35 -0.48 10.30 -9.91
N GLN A 36 0.85 10.22 -9.85
CA GLN A 36 1.71 10.29 -11.05
C GLN A 36 1.40 9.18 -12.06
N SER A 37 0.89 8.04 -11.60
CA SER A 37 0.46 6.93 -12.46
C SER A 37 -1.06 6.86 -12.65
N GLY A 38 -1.80 7.92 -12.32
CA GLY A 38 -3.26 7.96 -12.38
C GLY A 38 -3.99 7.16 -11.30
N ARG A 39 -3.28 6.74 -10.24
CA ARG A 39 -3.81 5.89 -9.15
C ARG A 39 -4.02 6.68 -7.86
N TYR A 40 -4.68 6.06 -6.88
CA TYR A 40 -4.80 6.59 -5.52
C TYR A 40 -3.96 5.78 -4.52
N PHE A 41 -3.63 6.43 -3.40
CA PHE A 41 -3.18 5.77 -2.18
C PHE A 41 -4.06 6.22 -1.01
N GLY A 42 -4.73 5.28 -0.37
CA GLY A 42 -5.77 5.51 0.62
C GLY A 42 -5.49 4.90 1.98
N THR A 43 -6.36 5.23 2.93
CA THR A 43 -6.35 4.64 4.29
C THR A 43 -7.77 4.42 4.82
N ALA A 44 -7.91 3.53 5.80
CA ALA A 44 -9.11 3.42 6.63
C ALA A 44 -9.12 4.52 7.71
N ILE A 45 -10.26 5.22 7.83
CA ILE A 45 -10.47 6.29 8.80
C ILE A 45 -11.48 5.86 9.86
N ALA A 46 -11.16 6.13 11.13
CA ALA A 46 -12.06 5.97 12.26
C ALA A 46 -12.52 7.33 12.79
N SER A 47 -13.83 7.54 12.89
CA SER A 47 -14.45 8.80 13.31
C SER A 47 -14.01 9.22 14.72
N GLY A 48 -13.83 8.26 15.63
CA GLY A 48 -13.34 8.48 16.99
C GLY A 48 -11.90 9.00 17.08
N LYS A 49 -11.10 8.82 16.03
CA LYS A 49 -9.70 9.26 15.96
C LYS A 49 -9.51 10.62 15.29
N LEU A 50 -10.58 11.22 14.76
CA LEU A 50 -10.51 12.54 14.09
C LEU A 50 -10.19 13.71 15.04
N GLY A 51 -10.17 13.48 16.36
CA GLY A 51 -9.69 14.46 17.34
C GLY A 51 -8.18 14.38 17.63
N ASP A 52 -7.49 13.34 17.16
CA ASP A 52 -6.05 13.17 17.31
C ASP A 52 -5.32 13.94 16.19
N SER A 53 -4.51 14.93 16.57
CA SER A 53 -3.76 15.78 15.63
C SER A 53 -2.66 15.02 14.90
N THR A 54 -2.03 14.02 15.54
CA THR A 54 -1.01 13.18 14.88
C THR A 54 -1.67 12.31 13.83
N TYR A 55 -2.80 11.67 14.19
CA TYR A 55 -3.59 10.86 13.28
C TYR A 55 -4.04 11.64 12.05
N THR A 56 -4.73 12.77 12.27
CA THR A 56 -5.26 13.60 11.18
C THR A 56 -4.17 14.31 10.39
N GLY A 57 -3.04 14.69 11.02
CA GLY A 57 -1.90 15.29 10.34
C GLY A 57 -1.19 14.32 9.39
N ILE A 58 -1.06 13.04 9.76
CA ILE A 58 -0.56 12.00 8.85
C ILE A 58 -1.60 11.72 7.77
N ALA A 59 -2.86 11.45 8.17
CA ALA A 59 -3.89 11.00 7.25
C ALA A 59 -4.25 12.04 6.18
N SER A 60 -4.26 13.33 6.56
CA SER A 60 -4.52 14.43 5.63
C SER A 60 -3.40 14.60 4.61
N ARG A 61 -2.13 14.46 5.04
CA ARG A 61 -0.93 14.65 4.21
C ARG A 61 -0.70 13.49 3.23
N GLU A 62 -0.87 12.26 3.68
CA GLU A 62 -0.34 11.10 2.96
C GLU A 62 -1.33 10.46 2.00
N PHE A 63 -2.64 10.64 2.20
CA PHE A 63 -3.66 9.89 1.48
C PHE A 63 -4.62 10.77 0.68
N ASN A 64 -5.04 10.27 -0.49
CA ASN A 64 -6.02 10.90 -1.38
C ASN A 64 -7.30 10.06 -1.60
N MET A 65 -7.42 8.94 -0.88
CA MET A 65 -8.61 8.09 -0.80
C MET A 65 -8.89 7.72 0.66
N VAL A 66 -10.17 7.68 1.05
CA VAL A 66 -10.61 7.29 2.39
C VAL A 66 -11.63 6.17 2.31
N THR A 67 -11.52 5.19 3.19
CA THR A 67 -12.60 4.25 3.51
C THR A 67 -13.00 4.48 4.97
N ALA A 68 -14.29 4.52 5.29
CA ALA A 68 -14.72 4.50 6.68
C ALA A 68 -14.49 3.09 7.26
N GLU A 69 -13.72 2.97 8.34
CA GLU A 69 -13.34 1.67 8.91
C GLU A 69 -14.57 0.87 9.38
N ASN A 70 -15.55 1.55 9.96
CA ASN A 70 -16.80 0.93 10.45
C ASN A 70 -18.05 1.75 10.19
N GLU A 71 -17.93 3.06 10.01
CA GLU A 71 -19.05 3.99 10.13
C GLU A 71 -20.03 3.92 8.96
N MET A 72 -19.65 3.30 7.84
CA MET A 72 -20.52 3.06 6.68
C MET A 72 -21.03 1.61 6.61
N LYS A 73 -20.77 0.77 7.62
CA LYS A 73 -21.30 -0.59 7.72
C LYS A 73 -22.78 -0.60 8.09
N ILE A 74 -23.39 -1.78 7.99
CA ILE A 74 -24.85 -1.97 8.11
C ILE A 74 -25.35 -1.55 9.49
N ASP A 75 -24.70 -2.01 10.56
CA ASP A 75 -25.08 -1.69 11.94
C ASP A 75 -24.92 -0.21 12.28
N ALA A 76 -23.88 0.44 11.76
CA ALA A 76 -23.63 1.86 11.94
C ALA A 76 -24.66 2.74 11.21
N THR A 77 -25.02 2.36 9.98
CA THR A 77 -25.89 3.17 9.12
C THR A 77 -27.37 2.87 9.27
N GLU A 78 -27.76 1.68 9.72
CA GLU A 78 -29.16 1.29 9.98
C GLU A 78 -29.31 0.54 11.32
N PRO A 79 -29.08 1.22 12.47
CA PRO A 79 -29.09 0.59 13.79
C PRO A 79 -30.44 -0.05 14.17
N GLN A 80 -31.55 0.50 13.66
CA GLN A 80 -32.88 -0.11 13.74
C GLN A 80 -33.49 -0.17 12.34
N ARG A 81 -34.25 -1.23 12.04
CA ARG A 81 -34.85 -1.46 10.72
C ARG A 81 -35.65 -0.25 10.24
N GLY A 82 -35.30 0.31 9.10
CA GLY A 82 -35.90 1.49 8.49
C GLY A 82 -35.48 2.82 9.14
N GLN A 83 -34.59 2.83 10.13
CA GLN A 83 -34.09 4.02 10.82
C GLN A 83 -32.60 4.18 10.54
N PHE A 84 -32.29 5.00 9.53
CA PHE A 84 -30.92 5.27 9.15
C PHE A 84 -30.25 6.32 10.04
N ASN A 85 -28.97 6.14 10.31
CA ASN A 85 -28.12 7.10 11.02
C ASN A 85 -26.79 7.28 10.28
N PHE A 86 -26.56 8.47 9.75
CA PHE A 86 -25.34 8.78 8.99
C PHE A 86 -24.35 9.66 9.77
N SER A 87 -24.56 9.95 11.06
CA SER A 87 -23.79 10.97 11.79
C SER A 87 -22.27 10.74 11.74
N ASN A 88 -21.81 9.54 12.11
CA ASN A 88 -20.36 9.24 12.11
C ASN A 88 -19.82 9.00 10.70
N ALA A 89 -20.66 8.45 9.80
CA ALA A 89 -20.33 8.24 8.40
C ALA A 89 -20.09 9.59 7.68
N ASP A 90 -20.99 10.55 7.88
CA ASP A 90 -20.92 11.91 7.34
C ASP A 90 -19.74 12.65 7.93
N ARG A 91 -19.40 12.44 9.20
CA ARG A 91 -18.20 13.02 9.80
C ARG A 91 -16.94 12.61 9.04
N ILE A 92 -16.81 11.35 8.65
CA ILE A 92 -15.69 10.85 7.86
C ILE A 92 -15.76 11.36 6.42
N TYR A 93 -16.92 11.27 5.77
CA TYR A 93 -17.11 11.77 4.40
C TYR A 93 -16.75 13.26 4.29
N ASN A 94 -17.26 14.09 5.20
CA ASN A 94 -16.98 15.52 5.22
C ASN A 94 -15.50 15.80 5.47
N TRP A 95 -14.86 15.10 6.41
CA TRP A 95 -13.43 15.21 6.64
C TRP A 95 -12.63 14.84 5.38
N ALA A 96 -13.00 13.76 4.70
CA ALA A 96 -12.33 13.30 3.49
C ALA A 96 -12.41 14.37 2.38
N VAL A 97 -13.60 14.87 2.07
CA VAL A 97 -13.80 15.87 1.01
C VAL A 97 -13.14 17.20 1.36
N GLN A 98 -13.24 17.68 2.61
CA GLN A 98 -12.55 18.90 3.07
C GLN A 98 -11.03 18.80 2.95
N ASN A 99 -10.48 17.59 3.03
CA ASN A 99 -9.05 17.31 2.89
C ASN A 99 -8.69 16.73 1.51
N GLY A 100 -9.51 16.99 0.48
CA GLY A 100 -9.21 16.65 -0.92
C GLY A 100 -9.13 15.16 -1.24
N LYS A 101 -9.79 14.30 -0.46
CA LYS A 101 -9.83 12.85 -0.68
C LYS A 101 -11.12 12.41 -1.36
N LYS A 102 -11.00 11.39 -2.21
CA LYS A 102 -12.15 10.58 -2.66
C LYS A 102 -12.54 9.60 -1.55
N VAL A 103 -13.73 9.01 -1.65
CA VAL A 103 -14.25 8.05 -0.66
C VAL A 103 -14.62 6.73 -1.33
N ARG A 104 -14.21 5.62 -0.71
CA ARG A 104 -14.77 4.28 -0.92
C ARG A 104 -15.82 4.02 0.15
N GLY A 105 -17.04 3.70 -0.25
CA GLY A 105 -18.11 3.30 0.66
C GLY A 105 -17.97 1.82 1.03
N HIS A 106 -17.99 1.52 2.33
CA HIS A 106 -17.75 0.18 2.86
C HIS A 106 -18.66 -0.05 4.10
N THR A 107 -19.60 -0.99 4.10
CA THR A 107 -20.02 -1.89 3.01
C THR A 107 -21.53 -2.10 3.08
N LEU A 108 -22.18 -2.38 1.94
CA LEU A 108 -23.64 -2.36 1.84
C LEU A 108 -24.32 -3.69 2.20
N ALA A 109 -23.72 -4.83 1.86
CA ALA A 109 -24.30 -6.14 2.13
C ALA A 109 -23.22 -7.17 2.50
N TRP A 110 -23.25 -7.60 3.76
CA TRP A 110 -22.25 -8.48 4.35
C TRP A 110 -22.87 -9.32 5.46
N TYR A 111 -22.29 -10.50 5.73
CA TYR A 111 -22.77 -11.39 6.79
C TYR A 111 -22.37 -10.91 8.19
N SER A 112 -21.25 -10.18 8.30
CA SER A 112 -20.72 -9.67 9.57
C SER A 112 -21.22 -8.27 9.87
N GLN A 113 -21.10 -7.85 11.13
CA GLN A 113 -21.49 -6.53 11.64
C GLN A 113 -22.89 -6.09 11.16
N GLN A 114 -23.81 -7.06 11.07
CA GLN A 114 -25.22 -6.79 10.90
C GLN A 114 -25.79 -6.31 12.23
N PRO A 115 -26.73 -5.34 12.24
CA PRO A 115 -27.47 -5.00 13.46
C PRO A 115 -28.32 -6.20 13.89
N GLY A 116 -28.61 -6.31 15.19
CA GLY A 116 -29.31 -7.48 15.75
C GLY A 116 -30.65 -7.78 15.07
N TRP A 117 -31.35 -6.74 14.60
CA TRP A 117 -32.59 -6.91 13.86
C TRP A 117 -32.37 -7.65 12.53
N MET A 118 -31.31 -7.36 11.78
CA MET A 118 -31.02 -8.01 10.49
C MET A 118 -30.50 -9.44 10.69
N GLN A 119 -29.70 -9.68 11.72
CA GLN A 119 -29.22 -11.03 12.08
C GLN A 119 -30.38 -12.02 12.30
N SER A 120 -31.51 -11.53 12.84
CA SER A 120 -32.71 -12.33 13.12
C SER A 120 -33.58 -12.63 11.89
N LEU A 121 -33.34 -11.95 10.76
CA LEU A 121 -34.13 -12.13 9.54
C LEU A 121 -33.61 -13.29 8.69
N SER A 122 -34.50 -13.83 7.87
CA SER A 122 -34.20 -14.85 6.86
C SER A 122 -35.15 -14.73 5.67
N GLY A 123 -34.90 -15.53 4.62
CA GLY A 123 -35.78 -15.64 3.45
C GLY A 123 -36.08 -14.31 2.75
N SER A 124 -37.31 -14.14 2.29
CA SER A 124 -37.75 -12.93 1.57
C SER A 124 -37.69 -11.66 2.43
N SER A 125 -37.97 -11.76 3.73
CA SER A 125 -37.90 -10.63 4.66
C SER A 125 -36.48 -10.05 4.78
N LEU A 126 -35.47 -10.92 4.84
CA LEU A 126 -34.07 -10.50 4.82
C LEU A 126 -33.68 -9.97 3.43
N ARG A 127 -34.12 -10.63 2.36
CA ARG A 127 -33.84 -10.17 0.99
C ARG A 127 -34.33 -8.75 0.77
N GLN A 128 -35.55 -8.44 1.21
CA GLN A 128 -36.10 -7.08 1.12
C GLN A 128 -35.32 -6.09 1.99
N ALA A 129 -34.98 -6.47 3.23
CA ALA A 129 -34.18 -5.61 4.10
C ALA A 129 -32.80 -5.27 3.51
N MET A 130 -32.14 -6.22 2.85
CA MET A 130 -30.88 -5.96 2.13
C MET A 130 -31.08 -4.93 1.01
N ILE A 131 -32.16 -5.06 0.23
CA ILE A 131 -32.49 -4.11 -0.85
C ILE A 131 -32.77 -2.71 -0.27
N ASP A 132 -33.58 -2.63 0.79
CA ASP A 132 -33.95 -1.38 1.45
C ASP A 132 -32.70 -0.68 2.03
N HIS A 133 -31.80 -1.45 2.66
CA HIS A 133 -30.55 -0.95 3.19
C HIS A 133 -29.65 -0.35 2.09
N ILE A 134 -29.42 -1.09 1.00
CA ILE A 134 -28.64 -0.63 -0.15
C ILE A 134 -29.21 0.69 -0.68
N ASN A 135 -30.53 0.75 -0.89
CA ASN A 135 -31.18 1.96 -1.39
C ASN A 135 -31.05 3.14 -0.43
N GLY A 136 -31.27 2.93 0.87
CA GLY A 136 -31.21 4.00 1.87
C GLY A 136 -29.82 4.61 2.00
N VAL A 137 -28.78 3.76 2.14
CA VAL A 137 -27.39 4.23 2.26
C VAL A 137 -26.91 4.89 0.97
N MET A 138 -27.13 4.25 -0.19
CA MET A 138 -26.67 4.83 -1.46
C MET A 138 -27.45 6.08 -1.86
N ALA A 139 -28.73 6.23 -1.49
CA ALA A 139 -29.48 7.45 -1.73
C ALA A 139 -28.88 8.65 -0.96
N HIS A 140 -28.47 8.46 0.29
CA HIS A 140 -27.84 9.51 1.09
C HIS A 140 -26.50 10.00 0.50
N TYR A 141 -25.74 9.06 -0.07
CA TYR A 141 -24.42 9.29 -0.65
C TYR A 141 -24.37 9.38 -2.19
N LYS A 142 -25.53 9.52 -2.84
CA LYS A 142 -25.64 9.49 -4.30
C LYS A 142 -24.75 10.55 -4.96
N GLY A 143 -23.92 10.13 -5.92
CA GLY A 143 -23.00 11.01 -6.66
C GLY A 143 -21.75 11.44 -5.89
N LYS A 144 -21.56 10.96 -4.65
CA LYS A 144 -20.49 11.41 -3.76
C LYS A 144 -19.38 10.38 -3.55
N ILE A 145 -19.64 9.11 -3.88
CA ILE A 145 -18.75 7.98 -3.58
C ILE A 145 -18.11 7.47 -4.87
N ALA A 146 -16.79 7.29 -4.85
CA ALA A 146 -16.05 6.85 -6.03
C ALA A 146 -16.23 5.34 -6.30
N GLN A 147 -16.23 4.54 -5.23
CA GLN A 147 -16.35 3.08 -5.27
C GLN A 147 -17.22 2.62 -4.10
N TRP A 148 -18.11 1.65 -4.32
CA TRP A 148 -18.85 0.97 -3.26
C TRP A 148 -18.43 -0.49 -3.19
N ASP A 149 -18.03 -0.96 -2.01
CA ASP A 149 -18.02 -2.38 -1.69
C ASP A 149 -19.47 -2.80 -1.48
N VAL A 150 -20.13 -3.22 -2.55
CA VAL A 150 -21.56 -3.56 -2.55
C VAL A 150 -21.79 -4.84 -1.76
N VAL A 151 -20.94 -5.84 -2.00
CA VAL A 151 -20.96 -7.11 -1.29
C VAL A 151 -19.56 -7.39 -0.75
N ASN A 152 -19.49 -7.77 0.52
CA ASN A 152 -18.25 -8.17 1.19
C ASN A 152 -18.28 -9.66 1.59
N GLU A 153 -17.16 -10.37 1.40
CA GLU A 153 -16.84 -11.68 1.98
C GLU A 153 -17.88 -12.80 1.80
N ALA A 154 -18.45 -12.89 0.59
CA ALA A 154 -19.51 -13.84 0.30
C ALA A 154 -19.02 -15.28 0.08
N PHE A 155 -17.71 -15.51 -0.03
CA PHE A 155 -17.13 -16.84 -0.22
C PHE A 155 -16.58 -17.42 1.09
N ALA A 156 -16.73 -18.72 1.23
CA ALA A 156 -16.20 -19.47 2.36
C ALA A 156 -14.68 -19.60 2.26
N ASP A 157 -14.02 -19.62 3.41
CA ASP A 157 -12.61 -19.95 3.48
C ASP A 157 -12.37 -21.45 3.25
N GLY A 158 -11.13 -21.82 2.95
CA GLY A 158 -10.72 -23.19 2.67
C GLY A 158 -10.87 -23.58 1.20
N ASN A 159 -11.01 -24.89 0.95
CA ASN A 159 -10.73 -25.48 -0.37
C ASN A 159 -11.98 -25.72 -1.24
N SER A 160 -13.17 -25.30 -0.81
CA SER A 160 -14.41 -25.57 -1.57
C SER A 160 -14.61 -24.62 -2.75
N GLY A 161 -14.10 -23.38 -2.66
CA GLY A 161 -14.45 -22.30 -3.59
C GLY A 161 -15.94 -21.93 -3.57
N GLY A 162 -16.67 -22.38 -2.55
CA GLY A 162 -18.10 -22.19 -2.40
C GLY A 162 -18.48 -20.91 -1.66
N ARG A 163 -19.78 -20.62 -1.64
CA ARG A 163 -20.35 -19.50 -0.90
C ARG A 163 -20.28 -19.76 0.61
N ARG A 164 -20.09 -18.68 1.37
CA ARG A 164 -20.18 -18.69 2.84
C ARG A 164 -21.62 -18.94 3.28
N ASP A 165 -21.84 -19.92 4.16
CA ASP A 165 -23.16 -20.05 4.79
C ASP A 165 -23.44 -18.84 5.68
N SER A 166 -24.53 -18.14 5.36
CA SER A 166 -24.97 -16.93 6.04
C SER A 166 -26.47 -16.77 5.88
N ASN A 167 -27.09 -15.93 6.70
CA ASN A 167 -28.50 -15.60 6.51
C ASN A 167 -28.77 -15.03 5.10
N LEU A 168 -27.88 -14.16 4.58
CA LEU A 168 -27.95 -13.61 3.22
C LEU A 168 -27.88 -14.71 2.15
N GLN A 169 -26.89 -15.60 2.24
CA GLN A 169 -26.73 -16.71 1.30
C GLN A 169 -27.94 -17.66 1.31
N ARG A 170 -28.55 -17.90 2.47
CA ARG A 170 -29.76 -18.73 2.62
C ARG A 170 -31.03 -18.07 2.05
N THR A 171 -31.00 -16.78 1.69
CA THR A 171 -32.11 -16.17 0.92
C THR A 171 -32.16 -16.65 -0.53
N GLY A 172 -31.06 -17.23 -1.05
CA GLY A 172 -30.92 -17.69 -2.43
C GLY A 172 -29.57 -17.30 -3.02
N ASN A 173 -28.99 -18.16 -3.88
CA ASN A 173 -27.66 -17.95 -4.50
C ASN A 173 -27.53 -16.64 -5.29
N ASP A 174 -28.65 -16.08 -5.74
CA ASP A 174 -28.80 -14.86 -6.52
C ASP A 174 -28.67 -13.56 -5.70
N TRP A 175 -28.57 -13.65 -4.37
CA TRP A 175 -28.57 -12.47 -3.49
C TRP A 175 -27.51 -11.42 -3.85
N ILE A 176 -26.32 -11.88 -4.27
CA ILE A 176 -25.21 -11.01 -4.70
C ILE A 176 -25.61 -10.25 -5.97
N GLU A 177 -26.15 -10.93 -6.98
CA GLU A 177 -26.61 -10.30 -8.21
C GLU A 177 -27.69 -9.26 -7.94
N VAL A 178 -28.65 -9.59 -7.07
CA VAL A 178 -29.70 -8.67 -6.64
C VAL A 178 -29.11 -7.43 -5.97
N ALA A 179 -28.09 -7.59 -5.11
CA ALA A 179 -27.42 -6.46 -4.47
C ALA A 179 -26.76 -5.53 -5.51
N PHE A 180 -26.01 -6.07 -6.48
CA PHE A 180 -25.39 -5.27 -7.54
C PHE A 180 -26.42 -4.55 -8.44
N ARG A 181 -27.48 -5.24 -8.84
CA ARG A 181 -28.55 -4.61 -9.65
C ARG A 181 -29.26 -3.49 -8.88
N THR A 182 -29.50 -3.69 -7.59
CA THR A 182 -30.08 -2.66 -6.70
C THR A 182 -29.13 -1.46 -6.59
N ALA A 183 -27.85 -1.71 -6.31
CA ALA A 183 -26.84 -0.66 -6.16
C ALA A 183 -26.70 0.19 -7.43
N ARG A 184 -26.68 -0.45 -8.61
CA ARG A 184 -26.62 0.27 -9.90
C ARG A 184 -27.82 1.19 -10.11
N ALA A 185 -29.02 0.76 -9.70
CA ALA A 185 -30.22 1.56 -9.82
C ALA A 185 -30.23 2.73 -8.83
N ALA A 186 -29.70 2.54 -7.62
CA ALA A 186 -29.60 3.58 -6.60
C ALA A 186 -28.63 4.70 -7.02
N ASP A 187 -27.44 4.33 -7.48
CA ASP A 187 -26.43 5.25 -7.99
C ASP A 187 -25.62 4.66 -9.16
N SER A 188 -25.84 5.20 -10.36
CA SER A 188 -25.12 4.80 -11.56
C SER A 188 -23.74 5.44 -11.71
N SER A 189 -23.40 6.43 -10.89
CA SER A 189 -22.12 7.16 -10.97
C SER A 189 -20.97 6.49 -10.21
N ALA A 190 -21.28 5.65 -9.23
CA ALA A 190 -20.29 4.92 -8.45
C ALA A 190 -19.81 3.65 -9.19
N LYS A 191 -18.54 3.30 -9.01
CA LYS A 191 -18.05 1.96 -9.36
C LYS A 191 -18.51 0.94 -8.32
N LEU A 192 -19.08 -0.17 -8.76
CA LEU A 192 -19.62 -1.21 -7.89
C LEU A 192 -18.63 -2.37 -7.78
N CYS A 193 -18.09 -2.56 -6.57
CA CYS A 193 -17.08 -3.56 -6.27
C CYS A 193 -17.63 -4.75 -5.48
N TYR A 194 -17.13 -5.93 -5.80
CA TYR A 194 -17.15 -7.09 -4.90
C TYR A 194 -15.86 -7.09 -4.09
N ASN A 195 -15.90 -7.20 -2.76
CA ASN A 195 -14.72 -7.17 -1.89
C ASN A 195 -14.60 -8.47 -1.07
N ASP A 196 -13.39 -9.01 -0.92
CA ASP A 196 -13.13 -10.21 -0.09
C ASP A 196 -11.65 -10.33 0.27
N TYR A 197 -11.34 -11.15 1.27
CA TYR A 197 -9.98 -11.57 1.63
C TYR A 197 -9.69 -13.00 1.20
N ASN A 198 -8.42 -13.40 1.23
CA ASN A 198 -7.97 -14.73 0.83
C ASN A 198 -8.39 -15.08 -0.60
N ILE A 199 -8.39 -14.06 -1.46
CA ILE A 199 -8.65 -14.15 -2.89
C ILE A 199 -7.46 -13.64 -3.71
N GLU A 200 -6.31 -13.40 -3.06
CA GLU A 200 -5.10 -12.85 -3.65
C GLU A 200 -4.29 -13.94 -4.36
N ASN A 201 -4.16 -15.12 -3.74
CA ASN A 201 -3.41 -16.23 -4.32
C ASN A 201 -4.23 -16.94 -5.40
N TRP A 202 -3.76 -16.93 -6.65
CA TRP A 202 -4.47 -17.48 -7.80
C TRP A 202 -4.82 -18.97 -7.64
N ASN A 203 -3.99 -19.72 -6.91
CA ASN A 203 -4.15 -21.17 -6.76
C ASN A 203 -5.20 -21.55 -5.70
N TRP A 204 -5.74 -20.59 -4.96
CA TRP A 204 -6.73 -20.89 -3.92
C TRP A 204 -8.13 -21.06 -4.50
N ALA A 205 -8.85 -22.05 -3.97
CA ALA A 205 -10.21 -22.36 -4.41
C ALA A 205 -11.16 -21.16 -4.22
N LYS A 206 -10.98 -20.37 -3.15
CA LYS A 206 -11.75 -19.15 -2.90
C LYS A 206 -11.56 -18.11 -4.02
N THR A 207 -10.32 -17.86 -4.43
CA THR A 207 -9.98 -17.00 -5.59
C THR A 207 -10.70 -17.46 -6.85
N GLN A 208 -10.62 -18.76 -7.15
CA GLN A 208 -11.28 -19.35 -8.33
C GLN A 208 -12.82 -19.25 -8.25
N GLY A 209 -13.41 -19.43 -7.07
CA GLY A 209 -14.83 -19.25 -6.84
C GLY A 209 -15.30 -17.83 -7.17
N VAL A 210 -14.59 -16.83 -6.65
CA VAL A 210 -14.88 -15.41 -6.94
C VAL A 210 -14.66 -15.10 -8.41
N TYR A 211 -13.56 -15.56 -9.02
CA TYR A 211 -13.29 -15.37 -10.44
C TYR A 211 -14.41 -15.92 -11.32
N ASN A 212 -14.89 -17.12 -11.02
CA ASN A 212 -16.00 -17.74 -11.76
C ASN A 212 -17.31 -16.95 -11.62
N MET A 213 -17.61 -16.41 -10.43
CA MET A 213 -18.77 -15.55 -10.23
C MET A 213 -18.67 -14.25 -11.03
N VAL A 214 -17.52 -13.57 -11.00
CA VAL A 214 -17.34 -12.31 -11.73
C VAL A 214 -17.41 -12.56 -13.23
N ARG A 215 -16.81 -13.65 -13.73
CA ARG A 215 -16.91 -14.05 -15.14
C ARG A 215 -18.37 -14.29 -15.57
N ASP A 216 -19.15 -15.00 -14.74
CA ASP A 216 -20.59 -15.22 -14.98
C ASP A 216 -21.39 -13.89 -14.95
N PHE A 217 -21.08 -13.02 -14.00
CA PHE A 217 -21.72 -11.71 -13.91
C PHE A 217 -21.47 -10.87 -15.17
N LYS A 218 -20.22 -10.84 -15.65
CA LYS A 218 -19.88 -10.14 -16.89
C LYS A 218 -20.56 -10.76 -18.11
N SER A 219 -20.66 -12.09 -18.19
CA SER A 219 -21.33 -12.76 -19.33
C SER A 219 -22.84 -12.52 -19.38
N ARG A 220 -23.50 -12.36 -18.22
CA ARG A 220 -24.96 -12.13 -18.12
C ARG A 220 -25.35 -10.65 -17.93
N GLY A 221 -24.41 -9.72 -17.96
CA GLY A 221 -24.68 -8.28 -17.80
C GLY A 221 -25.14 -7.88 -16.39
N VAL A 222 -24.63 -8.54 -15.36
CA VAL A 222 -24.76 -8.08 -13.97
C VAL A 222 -23.82 -6.87 -13.77
N PRO A 223 -24.30 -5.76 -13.17
CA PRO A 223 -23.54 -4.51 -13.14
C PRO A 223 -22.45 -4.52 -12.07
N ILE A 224 -21.33 -5.18 -12.36
CA ILE A 224 -20.10 -5.16 -11.57
C ILE A 224 -18.99 -4.45 -12.33
N ASP A 225 -18.33 -3.51 -11.64
CA ASP A 225 -17.27 -2.67 -12.22
C ASP A 225 -15.90 -3.01 -11.66
N CYS A 226 -15.81 -3.53 -10.45
CA CYS A 226 -14.54 -3.78 -9.78
C CYS A 226 -14.53 -5.01 -8.88
N VAL A 227 -13.32 -5.49 -8.58
CA VAL A 227 -13.05 -6.45 -7.50
C VAL A 227 -12.02 -5.84 -6.55
N GLY A 228 -12.39 -5.78 -5.27
CA GLY A 228 -11.55 -5.38 -4.16
C GLY A 228 -10.88 -6.60 -3.54
N PHE A 229 -9.56 -6.53 -3.38
CA PHE A 229 -8.74 -7.54 -2.72
C PHE A 229 -8.29 -6.98 -1.38
N GLN A 230 -8.83 -7.51 -0.28
CA GLN A 230 -8.54 -6.98 1.06
C GLN A 230 -7.03 -6.99 1.32
N SER A 231 -6.31 -8.03 0.90
CA SER A 231 -4.84 -8.08 0.99
C SER A 231 -4.31 -8.04 2.42
N HIS A 232 -4.99 -8.75 3.32
CA HIS A 232 -4.59 -8.96 4.72
C HIS A 232 -3.50 -10.04 4.86
N PHE A 233 -2.27 -9.72 4.46
CA PHE A 233 -1.19 -10.71 4.39
C PHE A 233 -0.56 -10.99 5.75
N ASN A 234 -0.42 -12.28 6.07
CA ASN A 234 0.20 -12.77 7.31
C ASN A 234 0.77 -14.18 7.10
N SER A 235 1.40 -14.79 8.10
CA SER A 235 2.00 -16.12 7.96
C SER A 235 1.00 -17.24 7.61
N GLY A 236 -0.27 -17.11 8.00
CA GLY A 236 -1.33 -18.05 7.64
C GLY A 236 -1.97 -17.79 6.28
N SER A 237 -1.77 -16.61 5.71
CA SER A 237 -2.24 -16.22 4.37
C SER A 237 -1.21 -15.28 3.75
N PRO A 238 -0.04 -15.82 3.35
CA PRO A 238 1.08 -15.00 2.94
C PRO A 238 0.84 -14.39 1.55
N TYR A 239 1.50 -13.27 1.30
CA TYR A 239 1.67 -12.76 -0.05
C TYR A 239 2.39 -13.80 -0.93
N ASP A 240 1.96 -13.91 -2.19
CA ASP A 240 2.58 -14.73 -3.23
C ASP A 240 2.71 -13.88 -4.49
N SER A 241 3.79 -14.07 -5.25
CA SER A 241 4.02 -13.30 -6.49
C SER A 241 2.96 -13.53 -7.56
N ASN A 242 2.20 -14.63 -7.46
CA ASN A 242 1.04 -14.86 -8.31
C ASN A 242 -0.14 -13.90 -8.04
N PHE A 243 -0.07 -13.04 -7.02
CA PHE A 243 -1.07 -12.01 -6.80
C PHE A 243 -1.20 -11.09 -8.02
N ARG A 244 -0.09 -10.74 -8.68
CA ARG A 244 -0.12 -10.03 -9.96
C ARG A 244 -0.96 -10.75 -11.01
N THR A 245 -0.78 -12.06 -11.15
CA THR A 245 -1.55 -12.90 -12.08
C THR A 245 -3.03 -12.86 -11.73
N THR A 246 -3.39 -12.90 -10.45
CA THR A 246 -4.77 -12.73 -10.00
C THR A 246 -5.35 -11.39 -10.45
N LEU A 247 -4.65 -10.29 -10.17
CA LEU A 247 -5.09 -8.94 -10.58
C LEU A 247 -5.28 -8.84 -12.10
N GLN A 248 -4.34 -9.38 -12.88
CA GLN A 248 -4.40 -9.43 -14.34
C GLN A 248 -5.60 -10.25 -14.86
N ASN A 249 -5.86 -11.41 -14.27
CA ASN A 249 -6.96 -12.28 -14.69
C ASN A 249 -8.32 -11.66 -14.42
N PHE A 250 -8.52 -11.01 -13.26
CA PHE A 250 -9.74 -10.25 -13.00
C PHE A 250 -9.86 -9.04 -13.93
N ALA A 251 -8.77 -8.30 -14.15
CA ALA A 251 -8.74 -7.19 -15.10
C ALA A 251 -9.16 -7.63 -16.53
N ALA A 252 -8.74 -8.82 -16.97
CA ALA A 252 -9.10 -9.40 -18.26
C ALA A 252 -10.60 -9.72 -18.42
N LEU A 253 -11.36 -9.83 -17.33
CA LEU A 253 -12.82 -9.94 -17.38
C LEU A 253 -13.52 -8.60 -17.66
N GLY A 254 -12.77 -7.50 -17.79
CA GLY A 254 -13.33 -6.17 -18.02
C GLY A 254 -13.92 -5.54 -16.76
N VAL A 255 -13.35 -5.87 -15.59
CA VAL A 255 -13.56 -5.16 -14.32
C VAL A 255 -12.26 -4.49 -13.91
N ASP A 256 -12.35 -3.40 -13.18
CA ASP A 256 -11.20 -2.84 -12.51
C ASP A 256 -10.83 -3.65 -11.26
N VAL A 257 -9.62 -3.46 -10.76
CA VAL A 257 -9.17 -4.10 -9.51
C VAL A 257 -8.69 -3.04 -8.53
N ALA A 258 -8.83 -3.30 -7.24
CA ALA A 258 -8.36 -2.41 -6.19
C ALA A 258 -7.82 -3.23 -5.02
N ILE A 259 -6.72 -2.77 -4.42
CA ILE A 259 -6.25 -3.29 -3.14
C ILE A 259 -6.90 -2.44 -2.05
N THR A 260 -7.70 -3.06 -1.18
CA THR A 260 -8.73 -2.33 -0.41
C THR A 260 -8.43 -2.21 1.08
N GLU A 261 -7.73 -3.18 1.68
CA GLU A 261 -7.55 -3.28 3.13
C GLU A 261 -6.12 -3.74 3.49
N LEU A 262 -5.13 -3.27 2.72
CA LEU A 262 -3.76 -3.76 2.81
C LEU A 262 -3.17 -3.57 4.21
N ASP A 263 -2.79 -4.68 4.82
CA ASP A 263 -1.91 -4.74 5.97
C ASP A 263 -1.04 -6.00 5.85
N ILE A 264 0.22 -5.91 6.27
CA ILE A 264 1.19 -7.02 6.14
C ILE A 264 1.82 -7.26 7.50
N GLN A 265 1.61 -8.44 8.09
CA GLN A 265 2.23 -8.81 9.37
C GLN A 265 3.74 -8.50 9.38
N GLY A 266 4.19 -7.75 10.38
CA GLY A 266 5.57 -7.29 10.54
C GLY A 266 6.01 -6.15 9.61
N ALA A 267 5.14 -5.72 8.69
CA ALA A 267 5.37 -4.68 7.70
C ALA A 267 6.69 -4.86 6.93
N SER A 268 6.91 -6.07 6.38
CA SER A 268 8.04 -6.36 5.50
C SER A 268 8.13 -5.33 4.37
N ALA A 269 9.26 -4.63 4.31
CA ALA A 269 9.48 -3.55 3.35
C ALA A 269 9.48 -4.06 1.90
N SER A 270 10.01 -5.27 1.66
CA SER A 270 10.00 -5.92 0.35
C SER A 270 8.59 -6.36 -0.06
N THR A 271 7.82 -6.95 0.86
CA THR A 271 6.45 -7.39 0.58
C THR A 271 5.54 -6.20 0.24
N TYR A 272 5.66 -5.09 0.98
CA TYR A 272 4.94 -3.86 0.65
C TYR A 272 5.30 -3.31 -0.74
N ALA A 273 6.59 -3.29 -1.10
CA ALA A 273 7.02 -2.86 -2.43
C ALA A 273 6.48 -3.79 -3.53
N ASN A 274 6.49 -5.11 -3.30
CA ASN A 274 6.00 -6.09 -4.25
C ASN A 274 4.51 -5.88 -4.56
N VAL A 275 3.68 -5.72 -3.53
CA VAL A 275 2.23 -5.45 -3.67
C VAL A 275 1.98 -4.15 -4.44
N VAL A 276 2.78 -3.10 -4.17
CA VAL A 276 2.69 -1.83 -4.91
C VAL A 276 3.02 -2.04 -6.39
N ASN A 277 4.11 -2.75 -6.70
CA ASN A 277 4.52 -3.04 -8.06
C ASN A 277 3.51 -3.91 -8.81
N ASP A 278 2.82 -4.82 -8.13
CA ASP A 278 1.74 -5.62 -8.73
C ASP A 278 0.57 -4.73 -9.19
N CYS A 279 0.18 -3.74 -8.38
CA CYS A 279 -0.84 -2.77 -8.79
C CYS A 279 -0.35 -1.88 -9.95
N LEU A 280 0.90 -1.42 -9.89
CA LEU A 280 1.49 -0.59 -10.95
C LEU A 280 1.56 -1.34 -12.29
N ALA A 281 1.82 -2.64 -12.26
CA ALA A 281 1.88 -3.52 -13.44
C ALA A 281 0.51 -3.82 -14.07
N VAL A 282 -0.61 -3.48 -13.40
CA VAL A 282 -1.97 -3.71 -13.92
C VAL A 282 -2.65 -2.38 -14.17
N SER A 283 -2.89 -2.04 -15.45
CA SER A 283 -3.48 -0.75 -15.86
C SER A 283 -4.88 -0.50 -15.26
N ARG A 284 -5.63 -1.58 -15.00
CA ARG A 284 -6.94 -1.55 -14.34
C ARG A 284 -6.89 -1.55 -12.81
N CYS A 285 -5.70 -1.59 -12.21
CA CYS A 285 -5.56 -1.40 -10.76
C CYS A 285 -5.74 0.08 -10.41
N LEU A 286 -6.86 0.40 -9.76
CA LEU A 286 -7.26 1.78 -9.46
C LEU A 286 -6.38 2.45 -8.40
N GLY A 287 -5.84 1.66 -7.48
CA GLY A 287 -5.05 2.14 -6.36
C GLY A 287 -5.05 1.18 -5.18
N ILE A 288 -4.43 1.64 -4.11
CA ILE A 288 -4.15 0.85 -2.90
C ILE A 288 -4.70 1.61 -1.70
N THR A 289 -5.37 0.92 -0.79
CA THR A 289 -5.77 1.43 0.53
C THR A 289 -5.13 0.56 1.60
N VAL A 290 -4.40 1.16 2.54
CA VAL A 290 -3.90 0.46 3.75
C VAL A 290 -4.91 0.53 4.88
N TRP A 291 -5.05 -0.53 5.68
CA TRP A 291 -6.14 -0.64 6.66
C TRP A 291 -5.81 0.00 8.02
N GLY A 292 -5.53 1.31 7.97
CA GLY A 292 -5.27 2.17 9.12
C GLY A 292 -4.13 3.15 8.85
N VAL A 293 -3.88 4.03 9.83
CA VAL A 293 -2.85 5.08 9.72
C VAL A 293 -1.55 4.62 10.42
N ARG A 294 -1.57 4.48 11.74
CA ARG A 294 -0.45 3.96 12.54
C ARG A 294 -0.70 2.52 12.96
N ASP A 295 0.36 1.78 13.29
CA ASP A 295 0.25 0.43 13.87
C ASP A 295 -0.73 0.37 15.06
N SER A 296 -0.71 1.39 15.93
CA SER A 296 -1.63 1.53 17.08
C SER A 296 -3.10 1.73 16.69
N ASP A 297 -3.37 2.13 15.44
CA ASP A 297 -4.72 2.32 14.92
C ASP A 297 -5.25 1.07 14.21
N SER A 298 -4.40 0.07 13.95
CA SER A 298 -4.79 -1.17 13.26
C SER A 298 -5.65 -2.07 14.15
N TRP A 299 -6.62 -2.73 13.54
CA TRP A 299 -7.37 -3.85 14.15
C TRP A 299 -6.49 -5.07 14.51
N ARG A 300 -5.26 -5.12 14.00
CA ARG A 300 -4.24 -6.16 14.24
C ARG A 300 -2.93 -5.53 14.74
N SER A 301 -3.03 -4.60 15.69
CA SER A 301 -1.90 -3.79 16.15
C SER A 301 -0.72 -4.62 16.68
N ASP A 302 -0.98 -5.79 17.24
CA ASP A 302 0.04 -6.75 17.71
C ASP A 302 0.97 -7.24 16.59
N GLN A 303 0.52 -7.15 15.34
CA GLN A 303 1.29 -7.54 14.16
C GLN A 303 2.15 -6.40 13.59
N SER A 304 2.00 -5.17 14.10
CA SER A 304 2.63 -3.95 13.58
C SER A 304 2.61 -3.88 12.04
N PRO A 305 1.42 -3.94 11.39
CA PRO A 305 1.36 -4.30 9.97
C PRO A 305 1.28 -3.11 9.00
N LEU A 306 1.28 -1.87 9.51
CA LEU A 306 1.06 -0.64 8.73
C LEU A 306 2.36 0.11 8.42
N LEU A 307 2.24 1.29 7.83
CA LEU A 307 3.37 2.08 7.31
C LEU A 307 3.94 3.11 8.31
N PHE A 308 3.22 3.38 9.39
CA PHE A 308 3.64 4.30 10.45
C PHE A 308 3.66 3.58 11.79
N ASP A 309 4.68 3.85 12.61
CA ASP A 309 4.76 3.32 13.97
C ASP A 309 3.70 3.99 14.89
N ASN A 310 3.62 3.53 16.15
CA ASN A 310 2.67 4.04 17.13
C ASN A 310 2.82 5.55 17.41
N ASN A 311 4.02 6.11 17.22
CA ASN A 311 4.32 7.52 17.44
C ASN A 311 4.06 8.38 16.19
N GLY A 312 3.76 7.75 15.05
CA GLY A 312 3.55 8.42 13.78
C GLY A 312 4.80 8.58 12.92
N ASN A 313 5.92 7.94 13.28
CA ASN A 313 7.11 7.94 12.45
C ASN A 313 6.92 6.99 11.26
N LYS A 314 7.50 7.35 10.12
CA LYS A 314 7.51 6.52 8.92
C LYS A 314 8.35 5.27 9.18
N LYS A 315 7.82 4.07 8.89
CA LYS A 315 8.55 2.80 8.96
C LYS A 315 9.42 2.60 7.71
N SER A 316 10.27 1.57 7.71
CA SER A 316 11.04 1.15 6.53
C SER A 316 10.13 0.88 5.33
N ALA A 317 9.02 0.15 5.55
CA ALA A 317 8.00 -0.13 4.54
C ALA A 317 7.43 1.13 3.86
N TYR A 318 7.23 2.23 4.60
CA TYR A 318 6.77 3.49 4.00
C TYR A 318 7.69 3.94 2.87
N SER A 319 9.01 3.86 3.09
CA SER A 319 9.97 4.38 2.10
C SER A 319 10.05 3.45 0.90
N SER A 320 9.96 2.14 1.11
CA SER A 320 9.86 1.16 0.03
C SER A 320 8.61 1.36 -0.83
N VAL A 321 7.45 1.63 -0.22
CA VAL A 321 6.22 1.99 -0.94
C VAL A 321 6.40 3.27 -1.74
N LEU A 322 6.90 4.35 -1.10
CA LEU A 322 7.07 5.64 -1.77
C LEU A 322 8.05 5.55 -2.95
N ASN A 323 9.15 4.81 -2.79
CA ASN A 323 10.13 4.56 -3.85
C ASN A 323 9.49 3.77 -5.01
N ALA A 324 8.73 2.71 -4.73
CA ALA A 324 8.05 1.92 -5.76
C ALA A 324 7.06 2.78 -6.56
N LEU A 325 6.25 3.61 -5.89
CA LEU A 325 5.31 4.53 -6.55
C LEU A 325 6.02 5.54 -7.47
N ASN A 326 7.11 6.15 -7.00
CA ASN A 326 7.88 7.12 -7.78
C ASN A 326 8.62 6.48 -8.97
N ASN A 327 9.08 5.23 -8.85
CA ASN A 327 9.77 4.53 -9.93
C ASN A 327 8.81 4.03 -11.02
N GLY A 328 7.58 3.65 -10.65
CA GLY A 328 6.57 3.18 -11.60
C GLY A 328 5.96 4.28 -12.49
N ALA A 329 6.21 5.56 -12.19
CA ALA A 329 5.78 6.68 -13.01
C ALA A 329 6.67 6.93 -14.25
N GLY A 330 7.85 6.29 -14.30
CA GLY A 330 8.92 6.60 -15.26
C GLY A 330 8.92 5.79 -16.56
N ASP A 331 8.13 4.72 -16.70
CA ASP A 331 8.23 3.86 -17.88
C ASP A 331 6.87 3.42 -18.43
N GLY A 332 6.59 3.83 -19.67
CA GLY A 332 5.57 3.24 -20.53
C GLY A 332 6.07 1.99 -21.27
N GLY A 333 7.22 1.46 -20.87
CA GLY A 333 7.78 0.19 -21.31
C GLY A 333 7.27 -0.99 -20.50
N ASP A 334 6.78 -1.99 -21.21
CA ASP A 334 6.53 -3.35 -20.74
C ASP A 334 7.74 -3.91 -19.96
N PRO A 335 7.63 -4.26 -18.66
CA PRO A 335 8.68 -5.00 -17.98
C PRO A 335 8.47 -6.49 -18.24
N GLY A 336 8.79 -6.91 -19.45
CA GLY A 336 9.03 -8.31 -19.79
C GLY A 336 10.39 -8.75 -19.26
N ASP A 337 10.43 -9.29 -18.04
CA ASP A 337 11.16 -10.51 -17.64
C ASP A 337 10.92 -10.80 -16.14
N PRO A 338 10.32 -11.94 -15.76
CA PRO A 338 10.21 -12.37 -14.36
C PRO A 338 11.55 -12.96 -13.89
N GLY A 339 12.51 -12.08 -13.65
CA GLY A 339 13.82 -12.40 -13.10
C GLY A 339 13.92 -12.06 -11.62
N ASP A 340 13.81 -13.10 -10.80
CA ASP A 340 14.30 -13.25 -9.42
C ASP A 340 13.36 -12.86 -8.24
N PRO A 341 12.84 -13.86 -7.48
CA PRO A 341 12.40 -13.64 -6.12
C PRO A 341 13.63 -13.51 -5.22
N GLY A 342 14.19 -12.30 -5.15
CA GLY A 342 15.23 -11.94 -4.18
C GLY A 342 14.67 -11.89 -2.76
N ASP A 343 14.42 -13.06 -2.19
CA ASP A 343 14.25 -13.27 -0.75
C ASP A 343 15.64 -13.22 -0.10
N GLY A 344 16.13 -11.99 0.11
CA GLY A 344 17.42 -11.72 0.73
C GLY A 344 17.67 -10.22 0.75
N GLY A 345 17.94 -9.66 1.93
CA GLY A 345 18.25 -8.25 2.07
C GLY A 345 19.37 -7.80 1.13
N GLN A 346 19.32 -6.56 0.62
CA GLN A 346 20.45 -6.00 -0.11
C GLN A 346 21.68 -6.05 0.82
N SER A 347 22.72 -6.76 0.42
CA SER A 347 23.94 -6.94 1.21
C SER A 347 25.12 -6.30 0.47
N GLY A 348 25.97 -5.58 1.19
CA GLY A 348 27.10 -4.91 0.59
C GLY A 348 27.78 -3.90 1.50
N GLN A 349 28.63 -3.08 0.91
CA GLN A 349 29.25 -1.96 1.58
C GLN A 349 28.33 -0.74 1.57
N LEU A 350 28.15 -0.09 2.72
CA LEU A 350 27.46 1.19 2.82
C LEU A 350 28.47 2.33 2.66
N LYS A 351 28.56 2.89 1.44
CA LYS A 351 29.59 3.86 1.06
C LYS A 351 29.06 5.30 1.13
N GLY A 352 29.78 6.18 1.82
CA GLY A 352 29.46 7.61 1.89
C GLY A 352 29.84 8.34 0.61
N ALA A 353 28.94 9.13 0.04
CA ALA A 353 29.13 9.79 -1.25
C ALA A 353 30.25 10.85 -1.21
N ALA A 354 30.33 11.65 -0.13
CA ALA A 354 31.35 12.69 0.01
C ALA A 354 32.75 12.13 0.31
N SER A 355 32.84 11.04 1.09
CA SER A 355 34.13 10.49 1.53
C SER A 355 34.68 9.43 0.59
N GLY A 356 33.81 8.75 -0.18
CA GLY A 356 34.16 7.53 -0.89
C GLY A 356 34.53 6.36 0.03
N ARG A 357 34.29 6.48 1.34
CA ARG A 357 34.62 5.51 2.38
C ARG A 357 33.39 4.77 2.87
N CYS A 358 33.60 3.63 3.48
CA CYS A 358 32.55 2.71 3.89
C CYS A 358 32.28 2.83 5.39
N VAL A 359 31.02 2.60 5.78
CA VAL A 359 30.64 2.42 7.19
C VAL A 359 31.33 1.15 7.70
N ASP A 360 32.16 1.32 8.71
CA ASP A 360 33.11 0.34 9.22
C ASP A 360 32.90 0.16 10.73
N VAL A 361 32.92 -1.09 11.18
CA VAL A 361 33.03 -1.39 12.61
C VAL A 361 34.53 -1.44 12.98
N PRO A 362 35.02 -0.52 13.83
CA PRO A 362 36.45 -0.40 14.10
C PRO A 362 37.08 -1.71 14.58
N ASN A 363 38.21 -2.07 13.96
CA ASN A 363 39.02 -3.25 14.30
C ASN A 363 38.23 -4.58 14.28
N SER A 364 37.17 -4.65 13.47
CA SER A 364 36.27 -5.81 13.44
C SER A 364 35.70 -6.20 14.80
N SER A 365 35.53 -5.22 15.70
CA SER A 365 34.91 -5.44 17.01
C SER A 365 33.51 -6.03 16.86
N THR A 366 33.12 -6.88 17.80
CA THR A 366 31.76 -7.41 17.94
C THR A 366 31.11 -7.00 19.28
N SER A 367 31.77 -6.13 20.04
CA SER A 367 31.26 -5.63 21.31
C SER A 367 30.12 -4.64 21.11
N ASP A 368 29.03 -4.87 21.82
CA ASP A 368 27.90 -3.94 21.87
C ASP A 368 28.37 -2.58 22.37
N GLY A 369 27.90 -1.53 21.70
CA GLY A 369 28.28 -0.16 22.01
C GLY A 369 29.46 0.38 21.22
N THR A 370 30.12 -0.44 20.38
CA THR A 370 31.22 0.02 19.52
C THR A 370 30.68 1.03 18.51
N ALA A 371 31.18 2.26 18.57
CA ALA A 371 30.83 3.32 17.62
C ALA A 371 31.35 2.97 16.21
N VAL A 372 30.53 3.18 15.19
CA VAL A 372 30.95 2.96 13.80
C VAL A 372 31.68 4.19 13.26
N GLN A 373 32.48 3.96 12.22
CA GLN A 373 33.31 4.99 11.60
C GLN A 373 33.25 4.92 10.07
N LEU A 374 33.81 5.93 9.42
CA LEU A 374 34.26 5.83 8.03
C LEU A 374 35.64 5.17 7.97
N TYR A 375 35.81 4.22 7.06
CA TYR A 375 37.10 3.64 6.74
C TYR A 375 37.21 3.31 5.25
N ASP A 376 38.42 3.18 4.73
CA ASP A 376 38.66 2.78 3.34
C ASP A 376 37.95 1.46 3.05
N CYS A 377 37.20 1.45 1.95
CA CYS A 377 36.36 0.33 1.56
C CYS A 377 37.20 -0.92 1.25
N ASN A 378 36.88 -2.04 1.88
CA ASN A 378 37.52 -3.33 1.65
C ASN A 378 36.57 -4.52 1.87
N SER A 379 36.99 -5.74 1.53
CA SER A 379 36.12 -6.92 1.54
C SER A 379 35.90 -7.55 2.93
N ALA A 380 36.35 -6.91 4.01
CA ALA A 380 36.24 -7.47 5.35
C ALA A 380 34.79 -7.48 5.86
N SER A 381 34.48 -8.44 6.73
CA SER A 381 33.12 -8.66 7.26
C SER A 381 32.58 -7.48 8.06
N ASN A 382 33.46 -6.66 8.64
CA ASN A 382 33.12 -5.48 9.43
C ASN A 382 32.62 -4.29 8.61
N GLN A 383 32.61 -4.41 7.28
CA GLN A 383 32.03 -3.45 6.33
C GLN A 383 30.88 -4.04 5.50
N LYS A 384 30.48 -5.29 5.77
CA LYS A 384 29.37 -5.95 5.07
C LYS A 384 28.08 -5.74 5.84
N TRP A 385 27.24 -4.86 5.31
CA TRP A 385 25.93 -4.52 5.86
C TRP A 385 24.83 -5.17 5.03
N GLU A 386 23.89 -5.82 5.69
CA GLU A 386 22.70 -6.40 5.10
C GLU A 386 21.47 -5.60 5.51
N GLN A 387 20.74 -5.05 4.55
CA GLN A 387 19.46 -4.42 4.80
C GLN A 387 18.35 -5.46 4.87
N THR A 388 17.81 -5.74 6.06
CA THR A 388 16.75 -6.74 6.22
C THR A 388 15.38 -6.19 5.81
N SER A 389 14.43 -7.09 5.58
CA SER A 389 13.02 -6.74 5.31
C SER A 389 12.34 -6.00 6.48
N ALA A 390 12.85 -6.17 7.71
CA ALA A 390 12.42 -5.42 8.89
C ALA A 390 12.99 -3.97 8.94
N GLY A 391 13.89 -3.62 8.02
CA GLY A 391 14.54 -2.31 7.95
C GLY A 391 15.80 -2.18 8.79
N GLU A 392 16.36 -3.28 9.30
CA GLU A 392 17.63 -3.25 10.02
C GLU A 392 18.80 -3.17 9.03
N LEU A 393 19.93 -2.58 9.44
CA LEU A 393 21.21 -2.73 8.75
C LEU A 393 22.10 -3.63 9.61
N ARG A 394 22.21 -4.90 9.23
CA ARG A 394 22.91 -5.93 9.99
C ARG A 394 24.36 -6.11 9.56
N VAL A 395 25.25 -6.33 10.52
CA VAL A 395 26.64 -6.72 10.31
C VAL A 395 26.93 -7.97 11.14
N TYR A 396 27.81 -8.84 10.63
CA TYR A 396 28.11 -10.15 11.24
C TYR A 396 26.90 -11.07 11.45
N GLY A 397 25.79 -10.83 10.73
CA GLY A 397 24.55 -11.59 10.81
C GLY A 397 23.62 -11.22 11.99
N ASN A 398 24.15 -10.91 13.18
CA ASN A 398 23.32 -10.66 14.39
C ASN A 398 23.52 -9.28 15.07
N LYS A 399 24.45 -8.45 14.58
CA LYS A 399 24.63 -7.09 15.07
C LYS A 399 23.89 -6.13 14.17
N CYS A 400 23.29 -5.11 14.75
CA CYS A 400 22.51 -4.10 14.06
C CYS A 400 23.18 -2.73 14.19
N LEU A 401 23.09 -1.92 13.14
CA LEU A 401 23.37 -0.48 13.23
C LEU A 401 22.34 0.13 14.18
N ASP A 402 22.83 0.72 15.27
CA ASP A 402 22.03 1.11 16.42
C ASP A 402 22.28 2.58 16.75
N ALA A 403 21.21 3.34 16.95
CA ALA A 403 21.28 4.71 17.45
C ALA A 403 21.14 4.74 18.98
N ALA A 404 22.17 5.25 19.67
CA ALA A 404 22.20 5.37 21.13
C ALA A 404 21.54 6.67 21.63
N GLY A 405 20.42 7.06 21.02
CA GLY A 405 19.67 8.28 21.31
C GLY A 405 18.89 8.79 20.10
N THR A 406 18.05 9.81 20.29
CA THR A 406 17.17 10.37 19.24
C THR A 406 17.50 11.81 18.85
N GLY A 407 18.45 12.46 19.52
CA GLY A 407 18.86 13.83 19.25
C GLY A 407 20.06 13.96 18.30
N ASN A 408 20.31 15.18 17.82
CA ASN A 408 21.52 15.51 17.08
C ASN A 408 22.76 15.18 17.92
N GLY A 409 23.75 14.53 17.29
CA GLY A 409 24.96 14.06 17.97
C GLY A 409 24.83 12.71 18.64
N ALA A 410 23.65 12.06 18.59
CA ALA A 410 23.51 10.71 19.13
C ALA A 410 24.45 9.74 18.41
N LYS A 411 25.16 8.93 19.20
CA LYS A 411 26.17 7.99 18.71
C LYS A 411 25.53 6.90 17.86
N ILE A 412 26.13 6.60 16.71
CA ILE A 412 25.83 5.41 15.93
C ILE A 412 26.83 4.32 16.25
N GLN A 413 26.32 3.15 16.58
CA GLN A 413 27.10 2.02 17.08
C GLN A 413 26.60 0.69 16.48
N ILE A 414 27.29 -0.39 16.79
CA ILE A 414 26.72 -1.73 16.71
C ILE A 414 26.14 -2.16 18.05
N TYR A 415 25.01 -2.85 18.01
CA TYR A 415 24.40 -3.50 19.17
C TYR A 415 23.76 -4.83 18.75
N SER A 416 23.52 -5.75 19.69
CA SER A 416 22.78 -6.98 19.40
C SER A 416 21.39 -6.67 18.83
N CYS A 417 21.01 -7.31 17.73
CA CYS A 417 19.71 -7.06 17.11
C CYS A 417 18.57 -7.51 18.02
N TRP A 418 17.61 -6.62 18.27
CA TRP A 418 16.42 -6.92 19.09
C TRP A 418 15.11 -6.38 18.48
N GLY A 419 15.16 -5.79 17.29
CA GLY A 419 13.99 -5.30 16.57
C GLY A 419 13.46 -3.93 17.01
N GLY A 420 14.21 -3.21 17.84
CA GLY A 420 13.87 -1.85 18.27
C GLY A 420 13.90 -0.83 17.13
N ASP A 421 13.05 0.21 17.20
CA ASP A 421 12.97 1.23 16.13
C ASP A 421 14.25 2.10 16.03
N ASN A 422 15.09 2.12 17.06
CA ASN A 422 16.42 2.73 17.03
C ASN A 422 17.45 1.89 16.25
N GLN A 423 17.09 0.67 15.83
CA GLN A 423 17.87 -0.22 14.97
C GLN A 423 17.29 -0.33 13.55
N LYS A 424 16.21 0.41 13.25
CA LYS A 424 15.56 0.41 11.94
C LYS A 424 15.89 1.70 11.19
N TRP A 425 16.13 1.55 9.90
CA TRP A 425 16.62 2.60 9.01
C TRP A 425 15.82 2.63 7.71
N ARG A 426 15.59 3.84 7.21
CA ARG A 426 14.97 4.11 5.91
C ARG A 426 16.07 4.52 4.93
N LEU A 427 16.28 3.71 3.90
CA LEU A 427 17.17 4.06 2.78
C LEU A 427 16.32 4.79 1.74
N ASN A 428 16.51 6.10 1.63
CA ASN A 428 15.75 6.95 0.73
C ASN A 428 16.42 7.04 -0.65
N SER A 429 15.64 7.31 -1.69
CA SER A 429 16.13 7.43 -3.08
C SER A 429 17.14 8.54 -3.30
N ASP A 430 17.13 9.56 -2.45
CA ASP A 430 18.09 10.65 -2.46
C ASP A 430 19.45 10.27 -1.83
N GLY A 431 19.61 9.02 -1.37
CA GLY A 431 20.81 8.50 -0.71
C GLY A 431 20.89 8.77 0.78
N SER A 432 19.90 9.43 1.39
CA SER A 432 19.88 9.57 2.85
C SER A 432 19.50 8.26 3.55
N VAL A 433 20.13 8.00 4.70
CA VAL A 433 19.80 6.86 5.59
C VAL A 433 19.23 7.45 6.88
N VAL A 434 17.93 7.25 7.14
CA VAL A 434 17.21 7.92 8.22
C VAL A 434 16.77 6.92 9.29
N GLY A 435 17.10 7.18 10.56
CA GLY A 435 16.64 6.35 11.68
C GLY A 435 15.13 6.44 11.84
N VAL A 436 14.44 5.30 11.97
CA VAL A 436 12.97 5.25 12.09
C VAL A 436 12.51 5.95 13.37
N GLN A 437 13.12 5.64 14.52
CA GLN A 437 12.75 6.23 15.81
C GLN A 437 13.00 7.75 15.89
N SER A 438 14.12 8.22 15.35
CA SER A 438 14.58 9.60 15.52
C SER A 438 14.11 10.55 14.42
N GLY A 439 13.85 10.03 13.22
CA GLY A 439 13.67 10.87 12.02
C GLY A 439 14.93 11.59 11.56
N LEU A 440 16.10 11.29 12.14
CA LEU A 440 17.39 11.93 11.84
C LEU A 440 18.22 11.09 10.86
N CYS A 441 19.11 11.75 10.13
CA CYS A 441 19.99 11.14 9.14
C CYS A 441 21.28 10.58 9.78
N LEU A 442 21.78 9.48 9.22
CA LEU A 442 23.15 9.02 9.41
C LEU A 442 24.10 10.06 8.84
N ASP A 443 24.97 10.61 9.69
CA ASP A 443 25.80 11.77 9.42
C ASP A 443 27.26 11.49 9.79
N ALA A 444 28.19 11.75 8.87
CA ALA A 444 29.61 11.74 9.20
C ALA A 444 29.97 13.03 9.96
N VAL A 445 30.45 12.86 11.21
CA VAL A 445 30.67 13.95 12.17
C VAL A 445 31.51 15.06 11.58
N GLY A 446 31.00 16.30 11.63
CA GLY A 446 31.70 17.48 11.14
C GLY A 446 31.98 17.47 9.62
N ALA A 447 31.21 16.68 8.85
CA ALA A 447 31.47 16.38 7.45
C ALA A 447 32.89 15.82 7.19
N GLY A 448 33.46 15.13 8.18
CA GLY A 448 34.76 14.47 8.05
C GLY A 448 34.75 13.40 6.96
N THR A 449 35.86 13.29 6.24
CA THR A 449 36.00 12.32 5.13
C THR A 449 37.13 11.33 5.34
N GLY A 450 37.93 11.46 6.40
CA GLY A 450 39.08 10.58 6.68
C GLY A 450 38.70 9.30 7.42
N ASN A 451 39.61 8.32 7.38
CA ASN A 451 39.50 7.10 8.20
C ASN A 451 39.38 7.48 9.68
N GLY A 452 38.48 6.81 10.39
CA GLY A 452 38.23 7.07 11.81
C GLY A 452 37.16 8.14 12.09
N THR A 453 36.67 8.84 11.06
CA THR A 453 35.54 9.78 11.23
C THR A 453 34.34 9.02 11.78
N GLN A 454 33.90 9.37 12.98
CA GLN A 454 32.75 8.74 13.62
C GLN A 454 31.44 9.11 12.91
N LEU A 455 30.42 8.26 13.07
CA LEU A 455 29.07 8.57 12.60
C LEU A 455 28.15 8.93 13.77
N GLN A 456 27.20 9.82 13.50
CA GLN A 456 26.19 10.31 14.43
C GLN A 456 24.82 10.36 13.78
N LEU A 457 23.77 10.55 14.57
CA LEU A 457 22.51 11.10 14.07
C LEU A 457 22.60 12.62 13.97
N TYR A 458 22.07 13.17 12.89
CA TYR A 458 21.90 14.61 12.75
C TYR A 458 20.69 14.97 11.90
N SER A 459 20.18 16.19 12.04
CA SER A 459 19.11 16.71 11.20
C SER A 459 19.46 16.55 9.72
N CYS A 460 18.52 16.04 8.93
CA CYS A 460 18.74 15.82 7.52
C CYS A 460 18.90 17.15 6.77
N THR A 461 20.07 17.39 6.19
CA THR A 461 20.43 18.65 5.51
C THR A 461 20.51 18.52 3.99
N GLY A 462 20.56 17.28 3.47
CA GLY A 462 20.86 17.01 2.06
C GLY A 462 22.36 17.12 1.71
N GLY A 463 23.22 17.40 2.70
CA GLY A 463 24.68 17.48 2.53
C GLY A 463 25.31 16.14 2.15
N GLY A 464 26.43 16.19 1.40
CA GLY A 464 27.10 15.00 0.89
C GLY A 464 27.61 14.02 1.96
N ASN A 465 27.83 14.50 3.19
CA ASN A 465 28.21 13.69 4.35
C ASN A 465 27.04 12.89 4.97
N GLN A 466 25.82 13.06 4.45
CA GLN A 466 24.61 12.31 4.80
C GLN A 466 24.07 11.49 3.62
N ARG A 467 24.86 11.35 2.56
CA ARG A 467 24.51 10.59 1.35
C ARG A 467 25.29 9.29 1.30
N TRP A 468 24.58 8.19 1.06
CA TRP A 468 25.09 6.83 1.14
C TRP A 468 24.57 5.99 -0.01
N SER A 469 25.36 5.01 -0.43
CA SER A 469 24.95 3.96 -1.38
C SER A 469 25.29 2.60 -0.80
N LEU A 470 24.32 1.69 -0.74
CA LEU A 470 24.54 0.29 -0.40
C LEU A 470 24.81 -0.48 -1.69
N SER A 471 26.00 -1.05 -1.84
CA SER A 471 26.41 -1.78 -3.06
C SER A 471 27.15 -3.07 -2.71
N ALA A 472 26.82 -4.15 -3.43
CA ALA A 472 27.43 -5.48 -3.28
C ALA A 472 28.92 -5.51 -3.61
#